data_AF-A0A8H2JBN5-F1
#
_entry.id   AF-A0A8H2JBN5-F1
#
_cell.length_a   1.000
_cell.length_b   1.000
_cell.length_c   1.000
_cell.angle_alpha   90.00
_cell.angle_beta   90.00
_cell.angle_gamma   90.00
#
_symmetry.space_group_name_H-M   'P 1'
#
loop_
_entity.id
_entity.type
_entity.pdbx_description
1 polymer ?
#
loop_
_entity_poly.entity_id
_entity_poly.type
_entity_poly.pdbx_seq_one_letter_code
_entity_poly.pdbx_strand_id
1 'polypeptide(L)'
;MGVTTNKVLCDSEIAPDGSVVVIEDVGAGGVSGVYVHPDVRGDGGVVRALWVHTMNVHECDLVGRMVRVRVYSGTETRGMGVPAFDGHLDIATGVLAVGDRHNRNRQLLFGTPKVVRVTVFLGNEIETVQFGDSDSRYPLSGPSEINVLLHGETDFVHALGYPMPRWGGLRRLRRRSRNLVRRTHVDVQQPATTRRAPEEREPALPGVAP
;
A
#
# COMPACT_ATOMS: atom_id res chain seq x y z
N MET A 1 -4.04 4.07 39.71
CA MET A 1 -4.10 4.55 38.31
C MET A 1 -4.25 3.32 37.43
N GLY A 2 -5.47 2.97 37.02
CA GLY A 2 -5.70 1.80 36.17
C GLY A 2 -5.09 2.04 34.80
N VAL A 3 -4.39 1.04 34.26
CA VAL A 3 -3.97 1.04 32.85
C VAL A 3 -5.24 0.82 32.03
N THR A 4 -5.86 1.90 31.55
CA THR A 4 -6.94 1.80 30.57
C THR A 4 -6.34 1.33 29.26
N THR A 5 -6.46 0.03 28.99
CA THR A 5 -6.06 -0.57 27.71
C THR A 5 -6.96 -0.07 26.59
N ASN A 6 -6.38 0.30 25.45
CA ASN A 6 -7.16 0.68 24.27
C ASN A 6 -8.08 -0.46 23.82
N LYS A 7 -9.30 -0.12 23.41
CA LYS A 7 -10.23 -1.05 22.77
C LYS A 7 -9.86 -1.20 21.30
N VAL A 8 -9.63 -2.43 20.84
CA VAL A 8 -9.45 -2.72 19.41
C VAL A 8 -10.82 -2.64 18.73
N LEU A 9 -10.94 -1.78 17.73
CA LEU A 9 -12.14 -1.63 16.91
C LEU A 9 -12.05 -2.45 15.63
N CYS A 10 -10.87 -2.49 14.99
CA CYS A 10 -10.63 -3.24 13.77
C CYS A 10 -9.19 -3.74 13.76
N ASP A 11 -8.96 -4.96 13.27
CA ASP A 11 -7.63 -5.53 13.08
C ASP A 11 -7.61 -6.38 11.80
N SER A 12 -7.20 -5.77 10.68
CA SER A 12 -7.39 -6.33 9.34
C SER A 12 -6.14 -6.23 8.46
N GLU A 13 -6.11 -7.05 7.42
CA GLU A 13 -5.10 -7.07 6.37
C GLU A 13 -5.64 -6.36 5.13
N ILE A 14 -5.03 -5.24 4.76
CA ILE A 14 -5.49 -4.33 3.71
C ILE A 14 -4.50 -4.36 2.55
N ALA A 15 -5.01 -4.62 1.35
CA ALA A 15 -4.22 -4.44 0.13
C ALA A 15 -3.93 -2.94 -0.08
N PRO A 16 -2.67 -2.51 -0.17
CA PRO A 16 -2.38 -1.13 -0.53
C PRO A 16 -2.75 -0.87 -2.00
N ASP A 17 -3.22 0.33 -2.31
CA ASP A 17 -3.42 0.81 -3.68
C ASP A 17 -2.43 1.95 -3.95
N GLY A 18 -1.62 1.84 -4.99
CA GLY A 18 -0.58 2.83 -5.30
C GLY A 18 0.42 3.12 -4.16
N SER A 19 0.71 2.12 -3.31
CA SER A 19 1.52 2.25 -2.07
C SER A 19 0.81 2.92 -0.89
N VAL A 20 -0.50 3.08 -0.95
CA VAL A 20 -1.28 3.79 0.07
C VAL A 20 -2.35 2.88 0.67
N VAL A 21 -2.55 3.03 1.98
CA VAL A 21 -3.77 2.62 2.67
C VAL A 21 -4.58 3.87 3.01
N VAL A 22 -5.84 3.90 2.57
CA VAL A 22 -6.77 5.02 2.82
C VAL A 22 -7.53 4.79 4.13
N ILE A 23 -7.61 5.82 4.97
CA ILE A 23 -8.51 5.87 6.13
C ILE A 23 -9.37 7.12 5.97
N GLU A 24 -10.68 6.97 5.80
CA GLU A 24 -11.55 8.10 5.44
C GLU A 24 -12.96 7.98 6.00
N ASP A 25 -13.65 9.11 6.06
CA ASP A 25 -15.12 9.14 6.05
C ASP A 25 -15.64 8.56 4.72
N VAL A 26 -16.61 7.63 4.78
CA VAL A 26 -17.12 6.99 3.56
C VAL A 26 -17.64 8.02 2.57
N GLY A 27 -17.13 7.97 1.34
CA GLY A 27 -17.57 8.86 0.27
C GLY A 27 -16.85 10.21 0.25
N ALA A 28 -15.89 10.46 1.15
CA ALA A 28 -14.98 11.60 1.04
C ALA A 28 -14.26 11.61 -0.32
N GLY A 29 -13.92 10.43 -0.86
CA GLY A 29 -13.45 10.30 -2.25
C GLY A 29 -12.16 11.08 -2.50
N GLY A 30 -11.33 11.26 -1.46
CA GLY A 30 -10.11 12.04 -1.51
C GLY A 30 -10.25 13.56 -1.33
N VAL A 31 -11.47 14.07 -1.13
CA VAL A 31 -11.69 15.49 -0.81
C VAL A 31 -11.21 15.77 0.61
N SER A 32 -10.37 16.80 0.79
CA SER A 32 -9.78 17.16 2.09
C SER A 32 -8.97 16.00 2.71
N GLY A 33 -8.17 15.33 1.87
CA GLY A 33 -7.24 14.29 2.29
C GLY A 33 -5.83 14.83 2.60
N VAL A 34 -5.12 14.18 3.53
CA VAL A 34 -3.69 14.43 3.79
C VAL A 34 -2.88 13.17 3.53
N TYR A 35 -1.74 13.35 2.87
CA TYR A 35 -0.75 12.30 2.70
C TYR A 35 0.07 12.13 3.98
N VAL A 36 0.02 10.94 4.56
CA VAL A 36 0.69 10.60 5.81
C VAL A 36 1.97 9.85 5.49
N HIS A 37 3.10 10.50 5.77
CA HIS A 37 4.44 9.97 5.59
C HIS A 37 5.32 10.45 6.74
N PRO A 38 6.26 9.63 7.26
CA PRO A 38 7.15 10.05 8.37
C PRO A 38 7.84 11.40 8.16
N ASP A 39 8.24 11.69 6.92
CA ASP A 39 8.95 12.91 6.55
C ASP A 39 8.04 14.12 6.26
N VAL A 40 6.72 13.89 6.17
CA VAL A 40 5.73 14.92 5.87
C VAL A 40 4.98 15.25 7.14
N ARG A 41 5.28 16.41 7.73
CA ARG A 41 4.52 16.90 8.88
C ARG A 41 3.16 17.39 8.40
N GLY A 42 2.09 16.75 8.89
CA GLY A 42 0.74 17.29 8.75
C GLY A 42 0.60 18.62 9.49
N ASP A 43 -0.35 19.45 9.05
CA ASP A 43 -0.70 20.73 9.69
C ASP A 43 -1.60 20.54 10.94
N GLY A 44 -1.96 19.30 11.27
CA GLY A 44 -2.84 18.96 12.39
C GLY A 44 -4.30 19.41 12.19
N GLY A 45 -4.66 19.78 10.96
CA GLY A 45 -5.99 20.26 10.61
C GLY A 45 -7.08 19.19 10.72
N VAL A 46 -8.32 19.64 10.47
CA VAL A 46 -9.48 18.74 10.30
C VAL A 46 -9.48 18.25 8.87
N VAL A 47 -9.32 16.94 8.69
CA VAL A 47 -9.30 16.27 7.39
C VAL A 47 -10.43 15.26 7.30
N ARG A 48 -10.79 14.83 6.09
CA ARG A 48 -11.80 13.77 5.88
C ARG A 48 -11.20 12.45 5.38
N ALA A 49 -9.94 12.49 4.96
CA ALA A 49 -9.20 11.31 4.50
C ALA A 49 -7.72 11.38 4.90
N LEU A 50 -7.13 10.22 5.15
CA LEU A 50 -5.72 10.01 5.39
C LEU A 50 -5.21 9.00 4.37
N TRP A 51 -4.18 9.38 3.62
CA TRP A 51 -3.50 8.53 2.65
C TRP A 51 -2.17 8.10 3.25
N VAL A 52 -2.18 6.94 3.92
CA VAL A 52 -1.02 6.46 4.65
C VAL A 52 -0.06 5.72 3.73
N HIS A 53 1.17 6.21 3.63
CA HIS A 53 2.23 5.58 2.85
C HIS A 53 2.63 4.23 3.43
N THR A 54 2.78 3.24 2.56
CA THR A 54 3.03 1.83 2.88
C THR A 54 3.86 1.16 1.80
N MET A 55 4.19 -0.12 2.02
CA MET A 55 4.58 -0.99 0.91
C MET A 55 3.51 -1.06 -0.18
N ASN A 56 3.88 -1.35 -1.42
CA ASN A 56 2.94 -1.49 -2.53
C ASN A 56 2.41 -2.93 -2.67
N VAL A 57 1.43 -3.14 -3.57
CA VAL A 57 0.80 -4.46 -3.75
C VAL A 57 1.75 -5.53 -4.29
N HIS A 58 2.76 -5.15 -5.07
CA HIS A 58 3.78 -6.07 -5.57
C HIS A 58 4.73 -6.49 -4.46
N GLU A 59 5.08 -5.56 -3.57
CA GLU A 59 5.84 -5.86 -2.36
C GLU A 59 5.08 -6.78 -1.42
N CYS A 60 3.76 -6.58 -1.27
CA CYS A 60 2.89 -7.52 -0.55
C CYS A 60 2.97 -8.94 -1.14
N ASP A 61 3.00 -9.08 -2.47
CA ASP A 61 3.17 -10.35 -3.15
C ASP A 61 4.54 -10.99 -2.85
N LEU A 62 5.62 -10.17 -2.81
CA LEU A 62 6.98 -10.58 -2.47
C LEU A 62 7.11 -11.09 -1.04
N VAL A 63 6.70 -10.29 -0.04
CA VAL A 63 6.78 -10.69 1.38
C VAL A 63 5.68 -11.68 1.79
N GLY A 64 4.64 -11.79 0.98
CA GLY A 64 3.56 -12.74 1.19
C GLY A 64 2.54 -12.36 2.25
N ARG A 65 2.43 -11.07 2.56
CA ARG A 65 1.47 -10.50 3.51
C ARG A 65 0.99 -9.13 3.04
N MET A 66 -0.19 -8.73 3.49
CA MET A 66 -0.74 -7.39 3.27
C MET A 66 -0.29 -6.41 4.36
N VAL A 67 -0.69 -5.15 4.23
CA VAL A 67 -0.50 -4.16 5.29
C VAL A 67 -1.46 -4.49 6.44
N ARG A 68 -0.93 -4.66 7.65
CA ARG A 68 -1.73 -4.85 8.85
C ARG A 68 -2.19 -3.49 9.36
N VAL A 69 -3.51 -3.31 9.46
CA VAL A 69 -4.12 -2.07 9.96
C VAL A 69 -4.94 -2.35 11.19
N ARG A 70 -4.60 -1.68 12.28
CA ARG A 70 -5.31 -1.74 13.56
C ARG A 70 -5.91 -0.40 13.89
N VAL A 71 -7.21 -0.39 14.18
CA VAL A 71 -7.92 0.81 14.64
C VAL A 71 -8.30 0.60 16.10
N TYR A 72 -7.96 1.58 16.93
CA TYR A 72 -8.14 1.57 18.36
C TYR A 72 -9.01 2.74 18.82
N SER A 73 -9.70 2.55 19.94
CA SER A 73 -10.30 3.61 20.73
C SER A 73 -9.62 3.67 22.09
N GLY A 74 -9.19 4.84 22.52
CA GLY A 74 -8.59 5.02 23.84
C GLY A 74 -7.61 6.18 23.90
N THR A 75 -6.62 6.09 24.77
CA THR A 75 -5.63 7.17 25.01
C THR A 75 -4.19 6.66 25.12
N GLU A 76 -3.98 5.35 25.22
CA GLU A 76 -2.66 4.76 25.35
C GLU A 76 -1.93 4.77 24.00
N THR A 77 -0.66 5.15 23.98
CA THR A 77 0.15 5.24 22.76
C THR A 77 1.39 4.35 22.80
N ARG A 78 1.71 3.79 23.97
CA ARG A 78 2.87 2.90 24.15
C ARG A 78 2.75 1.67 23.25
N GLY A 79 3.83 1.40 22.52
CA GLY A 79 3.94 0.22 21.65
C GLY A 79 3.17 0.32 20.33
N MET A 80 2.62 1.49 19.98
CA MET A 80 1.89 1.66 18.71
C MET A 80 2.79 1.93 17.49
N GLY A 81 4.08 2.21 17.70
CA GLY A 81 5.03 2.53 16.64
C GLY A 81 5.44 4.00 16.65
N VAL A 82 5.90 4.51 15.50
CA VAL A 82 6.36 5.91 15.33
C VAL A 82 5.18 6.77 14.88
N PRO A 83 4.84 7.87 15.58
CA PRO A 83 3.76 8.75 15.16
C PRO A 83 4.10 9.44 13.84
N ALA A 84 3.21 9.31 12.85
CA ALA A 84 3.33 9.91 11.53
C ALA A 84 2.27 10.98 11.25
N PHE A 85 1.17 10.98 12.01
CA PHE A 85 0.13 12.01 11.92
C PHE A 85 -0.53 12.18 13.29
N ASP A 86 -0.82 13.43 13.67
CA ASP A 86 -1.64 13.78 14.83
C ASP A 86 -2.53 14.97 14.45
N GLY A 87 -3.84 14.79 14.47
CA GLY A 87 -4.80 15.77 13.97
C GLY A 87 -6.24 15.34 14.19
N HIS A 88 -7.16 15.84 13.36
CA HIS A 88 -8.58 15.54 13.51
C HIS A 88 -9.14 14.94 12.22
N LEU A 89 -9.94 13.87 12.36
CA LEU A 89 -10.67 13.25 11.26
C LEU A 89 -12.16 13.55 11.42
N ASP A 90 -12.74 14.23 10.43
CA ASP A 90 -14.17 14.48 10.35
C ASP A 90 -14.89 13.31 9.68
N ILE A 91 -15.54 12.48 10.50
CA ILE A 91 -16.34 11.32 10.09
C ILE A 91 -17.80 11.74 10.02
N ALA A 92 -18.11 12.64 9.10
CA ALA A 92 -19.42 13.27 8.97
C ALA A 92 -20.55 12.29 8.61
N THR A 93 -20.24 11.16 7.98
CA THR A 93 -21.25 10.13 7.68
C THR A 93 -21.51 9.18 8.86
N GLY A 94 -20.65 9.19 9.89
CA GLY A 94 -20.65 8.16 10.92
C GLY A 94 -20.11 6.80 10.43
N VAL A 95 -19.52 6.74 9.23
CA VAL A 95 -18.91 5.52 8.69
C VAL A 95 -17.44 5.76 8.38
N LEU A 96 -16.57 5.15 9.19
CA LEU A 96 -15.13 5.15 8.98
C LEU A 96 -14.74 3.97 8.09
N ALA A 97 -14.12 4.26 6.96
CA ALA A 97 -13.57 3.25 6.05
C ALA A 97 -12.07 3.10 6.22
N VAL A 98 -11.60 1.86 6.14
CA VAL A 98 -10.19 1.49 6.10
C VAL A 98 -9.92 0.66 4.85
N GLY A 99 -9.04 1.16 3.99
CA GLY A 99 -8.80 0.65 2.64
C GLY A 99 -9.53 1.47 1.57
N ASP A 100 -8.96 1.50 0.37
CA ASP A 100 -9.55 2.16 -0.80
C ASP A 100 -10.92 1.55 -1.17
N ARG A 101 -11.78 2.33 -1.83
CA ARG A 101 -13.13 1.89 -2.26
C ARG A 101 -13.13 0.68 -3.20
N HIS A 102 -12.05 0.48 -3.96
CA HIS A 102 -11.86 -0.66 -4.86
C HIS A 102 -11.22 -1.85 -4.16
N ASN A 103 -10.76 -1.68 -2.92
CA ASN A 103 -10.19 -2.74 -2.12
C ASN A 103 -11.28 -3.70 -1.62
N ARG A 104 -11.16 -4.98 -1.99
CA ARG A 104 -12.09 -6.03 -1.55
C ARG A 104 -12.02 -6.30 -0.04
N ASN A 105 -10.91 -5.96 0.59
CA ASN A 105 -10.70 -6.11 2.03
C ASN A 105 -11.00 -4.80 2.78
N ARG A 106 -11.66 -3.83 2.14
CA ARG A 106 -12.08 -2.59 2.80
C ARG A 106 -12.92 -2.91 4.03
N GLN A 107 -12.57 -2.30 5.16
CA GLN A 107 -13.30 -2.44 6.42
C GLN A 107 -14.12 -1.19 6.66
N LEU A 108 -15.31 -1.37 7.23
CA LEU A 108 -16.22 -0.29 7.57
C LEU A 108 -16.54 -0.36 9.07
N LEU A 109 -16.38 0.76 9.76
CA LEU A 109 -16.76 0.93 11.16
C LEU A 109 -17.89 1.95 11.23
N PHE A 110 -18.99 1.58 11.86
CA PHE A 110 -20.21 2.38 11.96
C PHE A 110 -20.35 2.96 13.37
N GLY A 111 -20.66 4.24 13.47
CA GLY A 111 -20.86 4.95 14.73
C GLY A 111 -21.59 6.27 14.51
N THR A 112 -21.59 7.12 15.52
CA THR A 112 -22.18 8.44 15.45
C THR A 112 -21.28 9.39 14.66
N PRO A 113 -21.82 10.17 13.71
CA PRO A 113 -21.08 11.24 13.03
C PRO A 113 -20.37 12.17 14.00
N LYS A 114 -19.06 12.38 13.80
CA LYS A 114 -18.26 13.27 14.66
C LYS A 114 -16.89 13.59 14.06
N VAL A 115 -16.34 14.70 14.53
CA VAL A 115 -14.91 14.99 14.42
C VAL A 115 -14.19 14.32 15.58
N VAL A 116 -13.20 13.48 15.28
CA VAL A 116 -12.43 12.73 16.28
C VAL A 116 -10.95 13.09 16.16
N ARG A 117 -10.27 13.35 17.29
CA ARG A 117 -8.81 13.45 17.29
C ARG A 117 -8.23 12.08 16.97
N VAL A 118 -7.32 12.02 16.01
CA VAL A 118 -6.70 10.78 15.54
C VAL A 118 -5.18 10.91 15.54
N THR A 119 -4.50 9.83 15.95
CA THR A 119 -3.06 9.69 15.75
C THR A 119 -2.79 8.43 14.93
N VAL A 120 -1.98 8.55 13.88
CA VAL A 120 -1.52 7.42 13.06
C VAL A 120 -0.08 7.11 13.43
N PHE A 121 0.17 5.86 13.74
CA PHE A 121 1.49 5.32 14.04
C PHE A 121 1.87 4.29 12.98
N LEU A 122 3.13 4.33 12.58
CA LEU A 122 3.70 3.41 11.58
C LEU A 122 4.70 2.47 12.26
N GLY A 123 4.81 1.26 11.71
CA GLY A 123 5.90 0.36 12.06
C GLY A 123 7.26 1.06 11.92
N ASN A 124 8.14 0.82 12.89
CA ASN A 124 9.46 1.46 12.97
C ASN A 124 10.50 0.84 12.02
N GLU A 125 10.21 -0.32 11.45
CA GLU A 125 11.14 -1.07 10.60
C GLU A 125 10.61 -1.20 9.18
N ILE A 126 11.45 -0.77 8.23
CA ILE A 126 11.27 -1.06 6.81
C ILE A 126 11.98 -2.39 6.53
N GLU A 127 11.21 -3.41 6.21
CA GLU A 127 11.76 -4.73 5.92
C GLU A 127 12.62 -4.72 4.66
N THR A 128 13.56 -5.66 4.58
CA THR A 128 14.37 -5.90 3.38
C THR A 128 14.14 -7.31 2.88
N VAL A 129 13.91 -7.45 1.58
CA VAL A 129 13.73 -8.75 0.91
C VAL A 129 15.07 -9.18 0.32
N GLN A 130 15.47 -10.42 0.59
CA GLN A 130 16.63 -11.06 -0.01
C GLN A 130 16.17 -12.05 -1.09
N PHE A 131 16.78 -11.99 -2.27
CA PHE A 131 16.44 -12.86 -3.39
C PHE A 131 17.43 -14.03 -3.48
N GLY A 132 16.99 -15.23 -3.07
CA GLY A 132 17.82 -16.44 -3.13
C GLY A 132 19.15 -16.28 -2.39
N ASP A 133 20.24 -16.79 -2.98
CA ASP A 133 21.60 -16.70 -2.42
C ASP A 133 22.35 -15.41 -2.81
N SER A 134 21.64 -14.38 -3.30
CA SER A 134 22.28 -13.11 -3.63
C SER A 134 22.53 -12.27 -2.38
N ASP A 135 23.64 -11.51 -2.39
CA ASP A 135 23.91 -10.46 -1.39
C ASP A 135 23.03 -9.21 -1.59
N SER A 136 22.23 -9.18 -2.66
CA SER A 136 21.37 -8.05 -3.00
C SER A 136 20.13 -8.03 -2.11
N ARG A 137 19.97 -6.93 -1.37
CA ARG A 137 18.81 -6.67 -0.52
C ARG A 137 17.97 -5.55 -1.10
N TYR A 138 16.67 -5.78 -1.20
CA TYR A 138 15.71 -4.79 -1.66
C TYR A 138 14.88 -4.27 -0.48
N PRO A 139 15.05 -3.00 -0.05
CA PRO A 139 14.19 -2.44 0.98
C PRO A 139 12.78 -2.25 0.44
N LEU A 140 11.77 -2.57 1.26
CA LEU A 140 10.40 -2.23 0.93
C LEU A 140 10.21 -0.71 0.85
N SER A 141 9.24 -0.28 0.06
CA SER A 141 8.97 1.13 -0.17
C SER A 141 8.40 1.85 1.06
N GLY A 142 7.82 1.11 2.01
CA GLY A 142 7.18 1.69 3.19
C GLY A 142 6.82 0.65 4.26
N PRO A 143 6.22 1.11 5.37
CA PRO A 143 5.85 0.23 6.47
C PRO A 143 4.77 -0.77 6.06
N SER A 144 4.74 -1.90 6.76
CA SER A 144 3.72 -2.94 6.61
C SER A 144 2.72 -2.98 7.77
N GLU A 145 2.90 -2.12 8.78
CA GLU A 145 2.03 -2.01 9.94
C GLU A 145 1.58 -0.56 10.15
N ILE A 146 0.27 -0.38 10.33
CA ILE A 146 -0.38 0.89 10.65
C ILE A 146 -1.23 0.68 11.90
N ASN A 147 -1.01 1.51 12.92
CA ASN A 147 -1.87 1.60 14.09
C ASN A 147 -2.54 2.97 14.11
N VAL A 148 -3.86 3.00 14.23
CA VAL A 148 -4.70 4.20 14.23
C VAL A 148 -5.36 4.32 15.58
N LEU A 149 -5.09 5.40 16.31
CA LEU A 149 -5.74 5.68 17.58
C LEU A 149 -6.79 6.76 17.41
N LEU A 150 -8.07 6.39 17.57
CA LEU A 150 -9.16 7.33 17.79
C LEU A 150 -9.16 7.71 19.27
N HIS A 151 -8.87 8.97 19.58
CA HIS A 151 -8.72 9.42 20.96
C HIS A 151 -10.06 9.43 21.69
N GLY A 152 -10.03 8.95 22.94
CA GLY A 152 -11.21 8.83 23.79
C GLY A 152 -12.02 7.56 23.55
N GLU A 153 -13.13 7.44 24.26
CA GLU A 153 -14.09 6.37 24.02
C GLU A 153 -14.93 6.69 22.78
N THR A 154 -14.99 5.72 21.88
CA THR A 154 -15.79 5.81 20.66
C THR A 154 -16.81 4.68 20.60
N ASP A 155 -17.95 5.02 20.02
CA ASP A 155 -19.10 4.17 19.77
C ASP A 155 -19.01 3.42 18.43
N PHE A 156 -17.90 3.57 17.70
CA PHE A 156 -17.68 2.87 16.44
C PHE A 156 -17.67 1.35 16.66
N VAL A 157 -18.39 0.63 15.81
CA VAL A 157 -18.47 -0.82 15.77
C VAL A 157 -18.08 -1.29 14.38
N HIS A 158 -17.21 -2.29 14.31
CA HIS A 158 -16.81 -2.91 13.06
C HIS A 158 -17.97 -3.69 12.46
N ALA A 159 -18.36 -3.36 11.24
CA ALA A 159 -19.24 -4.23 10.48
C ALA A 159 -18.45 -5.45 10.05
N LEU A 160 -18.88 -6.63 10.51
CA LEU A 160 -18.36 -7.91 10.04
C LEU A 160 -18.59 -8.03 8.54
N GLY A 161 -17.56 -7.72 7.75
CA GLY A 161 -17.50 -8.00 6.32
C GLY A 161 -17.43 -9.51 6.08
N TYR A 162 -18.04 -9.96 4.99
CA TYR A 162 -18.13 -11.37 4.57
C TYR A 162 -16.80 -12.14 4.75
N PRO A 163 -16.83 -13.40 5.25
CA PRO A 163 -15.62 -14.21 5.39
C PRO A 163 -15.07 -14.54 3.99
N MET A 164 -14.05 -13.82 3.55
CA MET A 164 -13.35 -14.11 2.30
C MET A 164 -12.19 -15.09 2.52
N PRO A 165 -11.86 -15.92 1.52
CA PRO A 165 -10.86 -16.97 1.68
C PRO A 165 -9.51 -16.36 2.05
N ARG A 166 -8.91 -16.89 3.12
CA ARG A 166 -7.54 -16.60 3.54
C ARG A 166 -6.61 -16.52 2.33
N TRP A 167 -5.77 -15.49 2.27
CA TRP A 167 -4.79 -15.19 1.21
C TRP A 167 -4.02 -16.41 0.66
N GLY A 168 -3.78 -17.43 1.49
CA GLY A 168 -3.22 -18.72 1.06
C GLY A 168 -4.02 -19.48 -0.02
N GLY A 169 -5.32 -19.20 -0.17
CA GLY A 169 -6.18 -19.75 -1.24
C GLY A 169 -5.90 -19.14 -2.61
N LEU A 170 -5.66 -17.83 -2.67
CA LEU A 170 -5.31 -17.10 -3.90
C LEU A 170 -3.89 -17.47 -4.40
N ARG A 171 -2.94 -17.70 -3.48
CA ARG A 171 -1.60 -18.25 -3.83
C ARG A 171 -1.69 -19.62 -4.52
N ARG A 172 -2.60 -20.50 -4.08
CA ARG A 172 -2.79 -21.82 -4.71
C ARG A 172 -3.36 -21.74 -6.12
N LEU A 173 -4.29 -20.82 -6.37
CA LEU A 173 -4.85 -20.59 -7.70
C LEU A 173 -3.81 -20.01 -8.67
N ARG A 174 -3.01 -19.03 -8.23
CA ARG A 174 -1.92 -18.48 -9.06
C ARG A 174 -0.77 -19.47 -9.31
N ARG A 175 -0.40 -20.32 -8.34
CA ARG A 175 0.62 -21.38 -8.56
C ARG A 175 0.12 -22.48 -9.51
N ARG A 176 -1.15 -22.88 -9.42
CA ARG A 176 -1.74 -23.85 -10.38
C ARG A 176 -1.71 -23.31 -11.81
N SER A 177 -2.00 -22.02 -12.00
CA SER A 177 -1.96 -21.40 -13.33
C SER A 177 -0.54 -21.31 -13.91
N ARG A 178 0.48 -21.10 -13.07
CA ARG A 178 1.89 -21.08 -13.52
C ARG A 178 2.45 -22.47 -13.85
N ASN A 179 1.94 -23.53 -13.23
CA ASN A 179 2.35 -24.91 -13.55
C ASN A 179 1.67 -25.48 -14.81
N LEU A 180 0.67 -24.79 -15.38
CA LEU A 180 0.04 -25.17 -16.64
C LEU A 180 0.67 -24.51 -17.88
N VAL A 181 1.50 -23.46 -17.70
CA VAL A 181 2.27 -22.90 -18.80
C VAL A 181 3.57 -23.69 -18.92
N ARG A 182 3.52 -24.75 -19.72
CA ARG A 182 4.69 -25.47 -20.21
C ARG A 182 5.69 -24.45 -20.77
N ARG A 183 6.92 -24.51 -20.28
CA ARG A 183 8.09 -23.74 -20.75
C ARG A 183 8.12 -23.70 -22.29
N THR A 184 7.75 -22.58 -22.89
CA THR A 184 8.27 -22.20 -24.21
C THR A 184 9.67 -21.68 -23.97
N HIS A 185 10.65 -22.52 -24.31
CA HIS A 185 12.04 -22.10 -24.44
C HIS A 185 12.09 -21.05 -25.54
N VAL A 186 12.42 -19.80 -25.20
CA VAL A 186 12.79 -18.80 -26.20
C VAL A 186 14.30 -18.86 -26.28
N ASP A 187 14.82 -19.54 -27.32
CA ASP A 187 16.23 -19.43 -27.69
C ASP A 187 16.46 -18.03 -28.22
N VAL A 188 17.12 -17.20 -27.41
CA VAL A 188 17.70 -15.96 -27.88
C VAL A 188 19.00 -16.34 -28.60
N GLN A 189 18.90 -16.58 -29.91
CA GLN A 189 20.09 -16.58 -30.76
C GLN A 189 20.74 -15.19 -30.68
N GLN A 190 22.01 -15.18 -30.26
CA GLN A 190 22.86 -13.99 -30.31
C GLN A 190 22.89 -13.45 -31.76
N PRO A 191 22.84 -12.12 -31.95
CA PRO A 191 22.94 -11.56 -33.28
C PRO A 191 24.30 -11.90 -33.90
N ALA A 192 24.24 -12.55 -35.06
CA ALA A 192 25.41 -12.90 -35.85
C ALA A 192 26.23 -11.65 -36.18
N THR A 193 27.53 -11.76 -35.98
CA THR A 193 28.55 -10.80 -36.43
C THR A 193 28.43 -10.56 -37.94
N THR A 194 27.94 -9.39 -38.32
CA THR A 194 27.89 -8.99 -39.72
C THR A 194 29.30 -8.74 -40.24
N ARG A 195 29.70 -9.61 -41.17
CA ARG A 195 30.90 -9.51 -42.03
C ARG A 195 31.05 -8.10 -42.63
N ARG A 196 32.28 -7.59 -42.60
CA ARG A 196 32.74 -6.50 -43.48
C ARG A 196 32.47 -6.87 -44.95
N ALA A 197 32.00 -5.90 -45.73
CA ALA A 197 31.94 -5.91 -47.19
C ALA A 197 32.64 -4.63 -47.74
N PRO A 198 33.12 -4.65 -48.98
CA PRO A 198 34.34 -3.95 -49.41
C PRO A 198 34.09 -2.55 -49.99
N GLU A 199 35.18 -1.76 -50.07
CA GLU A 199 35.28 -0.54 -50.87
C GLU A 199 34.91 -0.81 -52.34
N GLU A 200 33.98 -0.03 -52.90
CA GLU A 200 33.89 0.13 -54.36
C GLU A 200 33.34 1.51 -54.77
N ARG A 201 34.29 2.32 -55.25
CA ARG A 201 34.31 3.34 -56.31
C ARG A 201 33.08 4.24 -56.62
N GLU A 202 33.43 5.52 -56.66
CA GLU A 202 32.75 6.70 -57.22
C GLU A 202 32.21 6.51 -58.66
N PRO A 203 31.04 7.09 -58.98
CA PRO A 203 30.67 7.41 -60.36
C PRO A 203 30.62 8.93 -60.62
N ALA A 204 31.21 9.31 -61.75
CA ALA A 204 31.30 10.65 -62.29
C ALA A 204 29.93 11.24 -62.72
N LEU A 205 29.78 12.56 -62.53
CA LEU A 205 28.65 13.36 -63.00
C LEU A 205 28.73 13.61 -64.52
N PRO A 206 27.63 13.46 -65.29
CA PRO A 206 27.55 13.99 -66.64
C PRO A 206 27.06 15.45 -66.64
N GLY A 207 27.75 16.28 -67.42
CA GLY A 207 27.50 17.71 -67.55
C GLY A 207 26.21 18.08 -68.30
N VAL A 208 25.75 19.30 -68.05
CA VAL A 208 24.67 19.95 -68.79
C VAL A 208 25.21 21.29 -69.31
N ALA A 209 25.23 21.42 -70.64
CA ALA A 209 25.28 22.67 -71.40
C ALA A 209 24.23 22.50 -72.53
N PRO A 210 23.65 23.58 -73.08
CA PRO A 210 24.37 24.69 -73.69
C PRO A 210 24.19 26.06 -73.02
#